data_AF-W1XPZ3-F1
#
_entry.id   AF-W1XPZ3-F1
#
_cell.length_a   1.000
_cell.length_b   1.000
_cell.length_c   1.000
_cell.angle_alpha   90.00
_cell.angle_beta   90.00
_cell.angle_gamma   90.00
#
_symmetry.space_group_name_H-M   'P 1'
#
loop_
_entity.id
_entity.type
_entity.pdbx_description
1 polymer ?
#
loop_
_entity_poly.entity_id
_entity_poly.type
_entity_poly.pdbx_seq_one_letter_code
_entity_poly.pdbx_strand_id
1 'polypeptide(L)'
;AQGITPLEYTTNIVNGFKALWEKMHISNDDFIRTTDERHEKVVQALFTKAYEKGDIYKAEYEGWYCTPDETFWTEQKLGPNHTCPDCGRPVERVKEESYFFKLGKYTDQWLKFIEENPDFIQPESRRNEM
;
A
#
# COMPACT_ATOMS: atom_id res chain seq x y z
N ALA A 1 -13.78 4.53 -20.29
CA ALA A 1 -12.79 5.51 -19.81
C ALA A 1 -13.31 6.92 -20.09
N GLN A 2 -13.06 7.90 -19.22
CA GLN A 2 -13.61 9.28 -19.33
C GLN A 2 -12.93 10.17 -20.39
N GLY A 3 -11.97 9.64 -21.17
CA GLY A 3 -11.31 10.39 -22.25
C GLY A 3 -10.28 11.43 -21.79
N ILE A 4 -9.89 11.43 -20.53
CA ILE A 4 -8.87 12.31 -19.95
C ILE A 4 -7.64 11.51 -19.51
N THR A 5 -6.51 12.19 -19.33
CA THR A 5 -5.27 11.57 -18.85
C THR A 5 -5.37 11.16 -17.37
N PRO A 6 -4.58 10.18 -16.90
CA PRO A 6 -4.54 9.81 -15.47
C PRO A 6 -4.17 10.99 -14.55
N LEU A 7 -3.28 11.88 -15.01
CA LEU A 7 -2.89 13.07 -14.26
C LEU A 7 -4.05 14.05 -14.13
N GLU A 8 -4.81 14.30 -15.20
CA GLU A 8 -6.01 15.15 -15.14
C GLU A 8 -7.08 14.53 -14.23
N TYR A 9 -7.32 13.23 -14.35
CA TYR A 9 -8.28 12.51 -13.53
C TYR A 9 -7.97 12.63 -12.03
N THR A 10 -6.72 12.34 -11.63
CA THR A 10 -6.30 12.45 -10.23
C THR A 10 -6.24 13.89 -9.75
N THR A 11 -5.91 14.85 -10.62
CA THR A 11 -5.93 16.29 -10.29
C THR A 11 -7.35 16.76 -9.96
N ASN A 12 -8.35 16.33 -10.72
CA ASN A 12 -9.76 16.65 -10.45
C ASN A 12 -10.22 16.10 -9.09
N ILE A 13 -9.84 14.86 -8.76
CA ILE A 13 -10.13 14.25 -7.46
C ILE A 13 -9.48 15.04 -6.32
N VAL A 14 -8.19 15.37 -6.46
CA VAL A 14 -7.43 16.15 -5.47
C VAL A 14 -8.07 17.51 -5.21
N ASN A 15 -8.54 18.20 -6.25
CA ASN A 15 -9.23 19.48 -6.09
C ASN A 15 -10.50 19.33 -5.23
N GLY A 16 -11.23 18.21 -5.38
CA GLY A 16 -12.37 17.87 -4.52
C GLY A 16 -11.99 17.69 -3.05
N PHE A 17 -10.90 16.97 -2.76
CA PHE A 17 -10.39 16.81 -1.39
C PHE A 17 -10.00 18.14 -0.74
N LYS A 18 -9.29 19.00 -1.48
CA LYS A 18 -8.90 20.34 -0.98
C LYS A 18 -10.10 21.20 -0.63
N ALA A 19 -11.08 21.28 -1.52
CA ALA A 19 -12.31 22.02 -1.28
C ALA A 19 -13.10 21.46 -0.08
N LEU A 20 -13.11 20.12 0.10
CA LEU A 20 -13.75 19.50 1.26
C LEU A 20 -13.06 19.87 2.58
N TRP A 21 -11.73 19.87 2.64
CA TRP A 21 -11.02 20.27 3.86
C TRP A 21 -11.23 21.73 4.23
N GLU A 22 -11.22 22.63 3.25
CA GLU A 22 -11.57 24.03 3.48
C GLU A 22 -12.98 24.15 4.08
N LYS A 23 -13.95 23.41 3.53
CA LYS A 23 -15.33 23.38 4.02
C LYS A 23 -15.45 22.79 5.43
N MET A 24 -14.59 21.85 5.80
CA MET A 24 -14.54 21.25 7.14
C MET A 24 -13.66 22.05 8.11
N HIS A 25 -13.15 23.21 7.70
CA HIS A 25 -12.23 24.04 8.49
C HIS A 25 -10.98 23.28 8.95
N ILE A 26 -10.49 22.35 8.13
CA ILE A 26 -9.26 21.62 8.38
C ILE A 26 -8.09 22.43 7.85
N SER A 27 -7.16 22.77 8.73
CA SER A 27 -5.88 23.39 8.38
C SER A 27 -4.80 22.32 8.31
N ASN A 28 -4.02 22.34 7.23
CA ASN A 28 -2.84 21.51 7.06
C ASN A 28 -1.63 22.38 6.72
N ASP A 29 -0.45 22.06 7.27
CA ASP A 29 0.80 22.74 6.91
C ASP A 29 1.29 22.35 5.51
N ASP A 30 0.96 21.13 5.08
CA ASP A 30 1.34 20.60 3.77
C ASP A 30 0.25 19.68 3.23
N PHE A 31 0.07 19.66 1.91
CA PHE A 31 -0.76 18.70 1.22
C PHE A 31 0.03 18.08 0.08
N ILE A 32 0.49 16.84 0.31
CA ILE A 32 1.35 16.11 -0.62
C ILE A 32 0.53 15.29 -1.62
N ARG A 33 1.01 15.21 -2.86
CA ARG A 33 0.55 14.23 -3.84
C ARG A 33 1.68 13.26 -4.15
N THR A 34 1.34 11.99 -4.39
CA THR A 34 2.32 10.99 -4.81
C THR A 34 2.88 11.27 -6.21
N THR A 35 2.20 12.09 -7.00
CA THR A 35 2.67 12.62 -8.30
C THR A 35 3.63 13.82 -8.16
N ASP A 36 3.88 14.32 -6.95
CA ASP A 36 4.82 15.42 -6.77
C ASP A 36 6.26 14.90 -6.96
N GLU A 37 7.09 15.61 -7.73
CA GLU A 37 8.48 15.20 -7.99
C GLU A 37 9.30 14.98 -6.69
N ARG A 38 9.00 15.74 -5.63
CA ARG A 38 9.62 15.55 -4.31
C ARG A 38 9.32 14.18 -3.71
N HIS A 39 8.12 13.65 -3.93
CA HIS A 39 7.73 12.34 -3.44
C HIS A 39 8.38 11.24 -4.27
N GLU A 40 8.33 11.37 -5.60
CA GLU A 40 8.95 10.41 -6.54
C GLU A 40 10.43 10.22 -6.23
N LYS A 41 11.17 11.32 -6.03
CA LYS A 41 12.59 11.29 -5.65
C LYS A 41 12.85 10.53 -4.34
N VAL A 42 11.99 10.71 -3.33
CA VAL A 42 12.13 10.01 -2.04
C VAL A 42 11.85 8.51 -2.20
N VAL A 43 10.81 8.14 -2.92
CA VAL A 43 10.48 6.72 -3.16
C VAL A 43 11.61 6.02 -3.92
N GLN A 44 12.15 6.66 -4.96
CA GLN A 44 13.32 6.15 -5.70
C GLN A 44 14.52 5.96 -4.77
N ALA A 45 14.83 6.94 -3.92
CA ALA A 45 15.94 6.85 -2.98
C ALA A 45 15.77 5.71 -1.96
N LEU A 46 14.55 5.51 -1.44
CA LEU A 46 14.24 4.41 -0.51
C LEU A 46 14.38 3.05 -1.19
N PHE A 47 13.87 2.91 -2.41
CA PHE A 47 13.98 1.69 -3.19
C PHE A 47 15.46 1.37 -3.47
N THR A 48 16.23 2.33 -4.00
CA THR A 48 17.66 2.14 -4.28
C THR A 48 18.42 1.72 -3.03
N LYS A 49 18.17 2.36 -1.89
CA LYS A 49 18.82 2.00 -0.63
C LYS A 49 18.52 0.57 -0.19
N ALA A 50 17.26 0.14 -0.28
CA ALA A 50 16.87 -1.23 0.07
C ALA A 50 17.42 -2.26 -0.93
N TYR A 51 17.49 -1.90 -2.21
CA TYR A 51 18.09 -2.72 -3.27
C TYR A 51 19.60 -2.91 -3.05
N GLU A 52 20.35 -1.83 -2.84
CA GLU A 52 21.79 -1.86 -2.58
C GLU A 52 22.14 -2.61 -1.29
N LYS A 53 21.26 -2.54 -0.27
CA LYS A 53 21.39 -3.32 0.98
C LYS A 53 21.14 -4.83 0.77
N GLY A 54 20.64 -5.23 -0.39
CA GLY A 54 20.30 -6.63 -0.71
C GLY A 54 18.98 -7.10 -0.07
N ASP A 55 18.12 -6.17 0.34
CA ASP A 55 16.80 -6.47 0.89
C ASP A 55 15.73 -6.62 -0.18
N ILE A 56 16.00 -6.15 -1.41
CA ILE A 56 15.14 -6.35 -2.57
C ILE A 56 15.75 -7.43 -3.46
N TYR A 57 14.91 -8.36 -3.92
CA TYR A 57 15.30 -9.42 -4.85
C TYR A 57 14.22 -9.63 -5.92
N LYS A 58 14.61 -10.16 -7.07
CA LYS A 58 13.69 -10.47 -8.16
C LYS A 58 13.19 -11.90 -8.01
N ALA A 59 11.89 -12.10 -8.14
CA ALA A 59 11.27 -13.43 -8.14
C ALA A 59 10.00 -13.42 -9.01
N GLU A 60 9.43 -14.60 -9.24
CA GLU A 60 8.08 -14.72 -9.79
C GLU A 60 7.11 -14.96 -8.64
N TYR A 61 5.98 -14.26 -8.66
CA TYR A 61 4.86 -14.57 -7.78
C TYR A 61 3.64 -14.93 -8.61
N GLU A 62 2.99 -16.00 -8.18
CA GLU A 62 1.73 -16.44 -8.71
C GLU A 62 0.71 -16.44 -7.58
N GLY A 63 -0.37 -15.70 -7.75
CA GLY A 63 -1.41 -15.59 -6.74
C GLY A 63 -2.71 -15.03 -7.29
N TRP A 64 -3.73 -15.04 -6.44
CA TRP A 64 -5.03 -14.48 -6.77
C TRP A 64 -5.03 -12.99 -6.45
N TYR A 65 -5.19 -12.14 -7.45
CA TYR A 65 -5.10 -10.70 -7.32
C TYR A 65 -6.46 -10.04 -7.51
N CYS A 66 -6.78 -9.09 -6.63
CA CYS A 66 -7.95 -8.23 -6.78
C CYS A 66 -7.48 -6.84 -7.23
N THR A 67 -7.61 -6.53 -8.51
CA THR A 67 -7.21 -5.22 -9.07
C THR A 67 -7.88 -4.03 -8.39
N PRO A 68 -9.20 -4.06 -8.05
CA PRO A 68 -9.84 -2.95 -7.34
C PRO A 68 -9.31 -2.66 -5.93
N ASP A 69 -8.83 -3.70 -5.22
CA ASP A 69 -8.35 -3.59 -3.84
C ASP A 69 -6.81 -3.62 -3.76
N GLU A 70 -6.14 -3.69 -4.91
CA GLU A 70 -4.68 -3.81 -5.09
C GLU A 70 -4.00 -4.87 -4.20
N THR A 71 -4.68 -5.98 -3.93
CA THR A 71 -4.29 -6.96 -2.91
C THR A 71 -4.19 -8.38 -3.46
N PHE A 72 -3.17 -9.12 -3.00
CA PHE A 72 -3.01 -10.56 -3.26
C PHE A 72 -3.61 -11.42 -2.15
N TRP A 73 -4.31 -12.47 -2.56
CA TRP A 73 -4.92 -13.46 -1.69
C TRP A 73 -4.32 -14.84 -1.92
N THR A 74 -4.17 -15.59 -0.82
CA THR A 74 -3.97 -17.03 -0.91
C THR A 74 -5.30 -17.70 -1.26
N GLU A 75 -5.24 -18.84 -1.94
CA GLU A 75 -6.44 -19.57 -2.39
C GLU A 75 -7.40 -19.90 -1.24
N GLN A 76 -6.86 -20.18 -0.05
CA GLN A 76 -7.64 -20.48 1.17
C GLN A 76 -8.44 -19.29 1.70
N LYS A 77 -8.07 -18.06 1.36
CA LYS A 77 -8.73 -16.84 1.83
C LYS A 77 -9.79 -16.33 0.85
N LEU A 78 -9.99 -17.00 -0.29
CA LEU A 78 -10.95 -16.55 -1.29
C LEU A 78 -12.39 -16.81 -0.85
N GLY A 79 -13.27 -15.89 -1.25
CA GLY A 79 -14.71 -16.09 -1.17
C GLY A 79 -15.20 -17.14 -2.18
N PRO A 80 -16.47 -17.56 -2.07
CA PRO A 80 -17.09 -18.49 -3.00
C PRO A 80 -16.90 -18.04 -4.46
N ASN A 81 -16.69 -19.00 -5.36
CA ASN A 81 -16.47 -18.76 -6.80
C ASN A 81 -15.23 -17.90 -7.13
N HIS A 82 -14.14 -17.99 -6.34
CA HIS A 82 -12.92 -17.20 -6.53
C HIS A 82 -13.22 -15.69 -6.55
N THR A 83 -13.78 -15.22 -5.44
CA THR A 83 -14.07 -13.80 -5.22
C THR A 83 -13.17 -13.23 -4.12
N CYS A 84 -12.91 -11.93 -4.17
CA CYS A 84 -12.19 -11.20 -3.13
C CYS A 84 -13.01 -11.25 -1.82
N PRO A 85 -12.41 -11.63 -0.69
CA PRO A 85 -13.12 -11.68 0.60
C PRO A 85 -13.59 -10.30 1.07
N ASP A 86 -12.93 -9.21 0.65
CA ASP A 86 -13.23 -7.85 1.12
C ASP A 86 -14.32 -7.18 0.26
N CYS A 87 -14.19 -7.20 -1.07
CA CYS A 87 -15.14 -6.52 -1.96
C CYS A 87 -16.12 -7.44 -2.72
N GLY A 88 -15.95 -8.77 -2.63
CA GLY A 88 -16.81 -9.77 -3.27
C GLY A 88 -16.68 -9.86 -4.80
N ARG A 89 -15.78 -9.10 -5.43
CA ARG A 89 -15.56 -9.12 -6.88
C ARG A 89 -14.69 -10.31 -7.30
N PRO A 90 -14.77 -10.77 -8.55
CA PRO A 90 -13.88 -11.83 -9.05
C PRO A 90 -12.41 -11.45 -8.87
N VAL A 91 -11.59 -12.43 -8.50
CA VAL A 91 -10.13 -12.31 -8.51
C VAL A 91 -9.56 -12.96 -9.77
N GLU A 92 -8.39 -12.49 -10.19
CA GLU A 92 -7.67 -13.04 -11.33
C GLU A 92 -6.40 -13.74 -10.85
N ARG A 93 -6.06 -14.88 -11.45
CA ARG A 93 -4.79 -15.54 -11.18
C ARG A 93 -3.70 -14.86 -12.00
N VAL A 94 -2.82 -14.14 -11.33
CA VAL A 94 -1.74 -13.37 -11.96
C VAL A 94 -0.42 -14.05 -11.65
N LYS A 95 0.41 -14.23 -12.69
CA LYS A 95 1.80 -14.66 -12.56
C LYS A 95 2.70 -13.58 -13.15
N GLU A 96 3.44 -12.90 -12.30
CA GLU A 96 4.31 -11.80 -12.71
C GLU A 96 5.70 -11.92 -12.08
N GLU A 97 6.71 -11.57 -12.88
CA GLU A 97 8.06 -11.38 -12.41
C GLU A 97 8.16 -9.98 -11.78
N SER A 98 8.45 -9.93 -10.48
CA SER A 98 8.39 -8.73 -9.66
C SER A 98 9.57 -8.62 -8.70
N TYR A 99 9.76 -7.42 -8.15
CA TYR A 99 10.71 -7.17 -7.08
C TYR A 99 10.04 -7.35 -5.71
N PHE A 100 10.65 -8.16 -4.85
CA PHE A 100 10.16 -8.48 -3.52
C PHE A 100 11.08 -7.93 -2.45
N PHE A 101 10.49 -7.43 -1.37
CA PHE A 101 11.21 -7.02 -0.17
C PHE A 101 11.31 -8.19 0.82
N LYS A 102 12.48 -8.41 1.41
CA LYS A 102 12.74 -9.45 2.42
C LYS A 102 12.13 -9.07 3.78
N LEU A 103 10.81 -8.90 3.86
CA LEU A 103 10.12 -8.51 5.09
C LEU A 103 10.42 -9.47 6.25
N GLY A 104 10.48 -10.78 5.98
CA GLY A 104 10.79 -11.81 6.97
C GLY A 104 12.15 -11.64 7.68
N LYS A 105 13.12 -10.94 7.07
CA LYS A 105 14.40 -10.60 7.70
C LYS A 105 14.24 -9.65 8.90
N TYR A 106 13.14 -8.89 8.94
CA TYR A 106 12.90 -7.83 9.91
C TYR A 106 11.88 -8.19 10.98
N THR A 107 11.25 -9.37 10.89
CA THR A 107 10.15 -9.78 11.78
C THR A 107 10.55 -9.71 13.26
N ASP A 108 11.64 -10.39 13.67
CA ASP A 108 12.06 -10.44 15.07
C ASP A 108 12.41 -9.06 15.63
N GLN A 109 13.00 -8.20 14.79
CA GLN A 109 13.32 -6.83 15.17
C GLN A 109 12.05 -6.01 15.43
N TRP A 110 11.03 -6.16 14.58
CA TRP A 110 9.75 -5.45 14.76
C TRP A 110 8.96 -5.97 15.95
N LEU A 111 8.89 -7.29 16.16
CA LEU A 111 8.24 -7.88 17.33
C LEU A 111 8.85 -7.35 18.63
N LYS A 112 10.19 -7.40 18.73
CA LYS A 112 10.91 -6.84 19.87
C LYS A 112 10.61 -5.35 20.07
N PHE A 113 10.62 -4.56 18.99
CA PHE A 113 10.32 -3.13 19.06
C PHE A 113 8.90 -2.87 19.57
N ILE A 114 7.90 -3.62 19.11
CA ILE A 114 6.50 -3.48 19.54
C ILE A 114 6.33 -3.91 21.01
N GLU A 115 7.06 -4.92 21.47
CA GLU A 115 7.10 -5.34 22.88
C GLU A 115 7.70 -4.25 23.78
N GLU A 116 8.85 -3.69 23.38
CA GLU A 116 9.57 -2.66 24.14
C GLU A 116 8.90 -1.28 24.10
N ASN A 117 8.00 -1.04 23.14
CA ASN A 117 7.32 0.25 22.93
C ASN A 117 5.79 0.05 22.89
N PRO A 118 5.12 -0.17 24.05
CA PRO A 118 3.70 -0.52 24.10
C PRO A 118 2.77 0.57 23.54
N ASP A 119 3.19 1.83 23.58
CA ASP A 119 2.40 2.97 23.09
C ASP A 119 2.56 3.21 21.58
N PHE A 120 3.39 2.44 20.89
CA PHE A 120 3.67 2.64 19.46
C PHE A 120 2.46 2.32 18.56
N ILE A 121 1.66 1.31 18.93
CA ILE A 121 0.43 0.92 18.22
C ILE A 121 -0.75 1.13 19.15
N GLN A 122 -1.71 1.94 18.71
CA GLN A 122 -2.90 2.29 19.50
C GLN A 122 -4.18 2.16 18.65
N PRO A 123 -5.31 1.74 19.25
CA PRO A 123 -5.45 1.28 20.64
C PRO A 123 -4.81 -0.11 20.86
N GLU A 124 -4.62 -0.50 22.13
CA GLU A 124 -3.99 -1.78 22.52
C GLU A 124 -4.63 -3.01 21.82
N SER A 125 -5.93 -2.99 21.56
CA SER A 125 -6.59 -4.08 20.83
C SER A 125 -6.00 -4.32 19.44
N ARG A 126 -5.58 -3.27 18.73
CA ARG A 126 -4.90 -3.37 17.43
C ARG A 126 -3.47 -3.86 17.54
N ARG A 127 -2.79 -3.56 18.65
CA ARG A 127 -1.45 -4.11 18.95
C ARG A 127 -1.50 -5.62 19.11
N ASN A 128 -2.57 -6.14 19.74
CA ASN A 128 -2.74 -7.57 19.97
C ASN A 128 -3.12 -8.37 18.70
N GLU A 129 -3.44 -7.70 17.59
CA GLU A 129 -3.68 -8.33 16.28
C GLU A 129 -2.38 -8.56 15.47
N MET A 130 -1.25 -8.03 15.94
CA MET A 130 0.09 -8.17 15.32
C MET A 130 0.80 -9.44 15.82
#